data_AF-A0A7X9FVX2-F1
#
_entry.id   AF-A0A7X9FVX2-F1
#
_cell.length_a   1.000
_cell.length_b   1.000
_cell.length_c   1.000
_cell.angle_alpha   90.00
_cell.angle_beta   90.00
_cell.angle_gamma   90.00
#
_symmetry.space_group_name_H-M   'P 1'
#
loop_
_entity.id
_entity.type
_entity.pdbx_description
1 polymer ?
#
loop_
_entity_poly.entity_id
_entity_poly.type
_entity_poly.pdbx_seq_one_letter_code
_entity_poly.pdbx_strand_id
1 'polypeptide(L)'
;MAGCFGLVLGLALGPMAGLARAEDGFFDSNGVKIYYVTEGEGEPLVLIHGWMADSSMWGRDQRGNTKLDASVGFKLIAFDCRGHGKSDKPHDQKQYGTEMAADVVRLLDHLHIDKAHLVGYSS
;
A
#
# COMPACT_ATOMS: atom_id res chain seq x y z
N MET A 1 57.18 -28.61 3.73
CA MET A 1 56.23 -27.84 2.91
C MET A 1 54.83 -28.20 3.39
N ALA A 2 54.31 -27.45 4.36
CA ALA A 2 52.98 -27.69 4.94
C ALA A 2 51.96 -26.84 4.19
N GLY A 3 51.01 -27.49 3.52
CA GLY A 3 49.90 -26.83 2.82
C GLY A 3 48.70 -26.67 3.76
N CYS A 4 48.38 -25.44 4.15
CA CYS A 4 47.11 -25.09 4.77
C CYS A 4 46.00 -25.14 3.72
N PHE A 5 45.07 -26.10 3.83
CA PHE A 5 43.77 -26.04 3.15
C PHE A 5 42.82 -25.22 4.01
N GLY A 6 42.59 -23.96 3.63
CA GLY A 6 41.59 -23.09 4.23
C GLY A 6 40.20 -23.46 3.74
N LEU A 7 39.33 -23.90 4.65
CA LEU A 7 37.90 -24.05 4.44
C LEU A 7 37.28 -22.65 4.44
N VAL A 8 36.91 -22.11 3.27
CA VAL A 8 36.12 -20.88 3.17
C VAL A 8 34.67 -21.25 3.45
N LEU A 9 34.21 -20.94 4.66
CA LEU A 9 32.81 -21.02 5.05
C LEU A 9 32.04 -19.95 4.27
N GLY A 10 31.33 -20.36 3.21
CA GLY A 10 30.42 -19.49 2.48
C GLY A 10 29.27 -19.07 3.40
N LEU A 11 29.31 -17.84 3.90
CA LEU A 11 28.14 -17.17 4.46
C LEU A 11 27.13 -17.01 3.32
N ALA A 12 26.11 -17.87 3.31
CA ALA A 12 24.93 -17.63 2.51
C ALA A 12 24.28 -16.35 3.03
N LEU A 13 24.46 -15.26 2.29
CA LEU A 13 23.64 -14.06 2.40
C LEU A 13 22.24 -14.43 1.89
N GLY A 14 21.43 -15.04 2.76
CA GLY A 14 19.98 -15.03 2.55
C GLY A 14 19.50 -13.59 2.49
N PRO A 15 18.42 -13.29 1.73
CA PRO A 15 17.91 -11.93 1.69
C PRO A 15 17.53 -11.54 3.12
N MET A 16 18.20 -10.52 3.64
CA MET A 16 17.76 -9.82 4.83
C MET A 16 16.42 -9.20 4.45
N ALA A 17 15.32 -9.81 4.90
CA ALA A 17 14.02 -9.16 4.92
C ALA A 17 14.16 -7.94 5.83
N GLY A 18 14.67 -6.83 5.28
CA GLY A 18 14.56 -5.53 5.89
C GLY A 18 13.08 -5.25 6.08
N LEU A 19 12.70 -4.67 7.22
CA LEU A 19 11.36 -4.10 7.35
C LEU A 19 11.15 -3.14 6.18
N ALA A 20 10.40 -3.57 5.17
CA ALA A 20 10.00 -2.71 4.07
C ALA A 20 9.25 -1.54 4.69
N ARG A 21 9.80 -0.34 4.59
CA ARG A 21 9.12 0.86 5.10
C ARG A 21 7.89 1.10 4.23
N ALA A 22 6.80 1.52 4.85
CA ALA A 22 5.68 2.08 4.13
C ALA A 22 6.15 3.26 3.25
N GLU A 23 5.81 3.20 1.96
CA GLU A 23 5.96 4.28 0.99
C GLU A 23 4.61 4.98 0.85
N ASP A 24 4.58 6.30 0.77
CA ASP A 24 3.35 7.06 0.55
C ASP A 24 3.48 8.06 -0.59
N GLY A 25 2.35 8.39 -1.20
CA GLY A 25 2.32 9.22 -2.39
C GLY A 25 0.95 9.78 -2.69
N PHE A 26 0.90 10.55 -3.77
CA PHE A 26 -0.33 11.07 -4.33
C PHE A 26 -0.39 10.75 -5.82
N PHE A 27 -1.60 10.55 -6.33
CA PHE A 27 -1.86 10.50 -7.77
C PHE A 27 -3.09 11.32 -8.15
N ASP A 28 -3.20 11.67 -9.43
CA ASP A 28 -4.39 12.33 -9.98
C ASP A 28 -5.41 11.28 -10.43
N SER A 29 -6.60 11.32 -9.84
CA SER A 29 -7.76 10.51 -10.24
C SER A 29 -8.81 11.39 -10.89
N ASN A 30 -8.61 11.66 -12.19
CA ASN A 30 -9.52 12.48 -13.00
C ASN A 30 -9.75 13.88 -12.40
N GLY A 31 -8.65 14.55 -12.05
CA GLY A 31 -8.67 15.89 -11.44
C GLY A 31 -8.88 15.92 -9.93
N VAL A 32 -8.89 14.76 -9.25
CA VAL A 32 -8.94 14.65 -7.79
C VAL A 32 -7.65 14.05 -7.29
N LYS A 33 -6.90 14.78 -6.45
CA LYS A 33 -5.65 14.26 -5.86
C LYS A 33 -5.98 13.24 -4.76
N ILE A 34 -5.54 12.01 -4.94
CA ILE A 34 -5.76 10.91 -4.00
C ILE A 34 -4.45 10.53 -3.31
N TYR A 35 -4.48 10.46 -1.97
CA TYR A 35 -3.37 9.96 -1.15
C TYR A 35 -3.42 8.44 -1.03
N TYR A 36 -2.27 7.79 -1.12
CA TYR A 36 -2.13 6.37 -0.88
C TYR A 36 -0.83 6.03 -0.14
N VAL A 37 -0.81 4.83 0.42
CA VAL A 37 0.31 4.22 1.13
C VAL A 37 0.45 2.78 0.63
N THR A 38 1.68 2.36 0.37
CA THR A 38 2.02 0.97 0.07
C THR A 38 3.03 0.42 1.05
N GLU A 39 2.86 -0.83 1.46
CA GLU A 39 3.80 -1.52 2.34
C GLU A 39 3.89 -3.00 1.97
N GLY A 40 5.09 -3.58 2.13
CA GLY A 40 5.33 -4.98 1.83
C GLY A 40 5.54 -5.28 0.35
N GLU A 41 5.72 -6.56 0.08
CA GLU A 41 5.97 -7.14 -1.23
C GLU A 41 5.09 -8.39 -1.41
N GLY A 42 4.75 -8.72 -2.65
CA GLY A 42 3.94 -9.90 -2.99
C GLY A 42 2.60 -9.54 -3.65
N GLU A 43 1.58 -10.34 -3.40
CA GLU A 43 0.27 -10.21 -4.05
C GLU A 43 -0.41 -8.87 -3.66
N PRO A 44 -0.91 -8.07 -4.61
CA PRO A 44 -1.54 -6.79 -4.29
C PRO A 44 -2.86 -6.96 -3.51
N LEU A 45 -2.97 -6.23 -2.40
CA LEU A 45 -4.19 -6.17 -1.58
C LEU A 45 -4.56 -4.70 -1.33
N VAL A 46 -5.66 -4.26 -1.94
CA VAL A 46 -6.20 -2.92 -1.74
C VAL A 46 -7.14 -2.88 -0.54
N LEU A 47 -6.96 -1.87 0.29
CA LEU A 47 -7.62 -1.69 1.57
C LEU A 47 -8.46 -0.41 1.55
N ILE A 48 -9.79 -0.57 1.56
CA ILE A 48 -10.77 0.52 1.49
C ILE A 48 -11.32 0.80 2.90
N HIS A 49 -11.05 1.98 3.43
CA HIS A 49 -11.53 2.37 4.75
C HIS A 49 -13.05 2.63 4.78
N GLY A 50 -13.63 2.65 5.98
CA GLY A 50 -15.06 2.93 6.17
C GLY A 50 -15.42 4.41 6.24
N TRP A 51 -16.71 4.68 6.41
CA TRP A 51 -17.24 6.05 6.58
C TRP A 51 -16.58 6.78 7.75
N MET A 52 -16.26 8.06 7.57
CA MET A 52 -15.54 8.91 8.54
C MET A 52 -14.16 8.42 8.98
N ALA A 53 -13.57 7.46 8.26
CA ALA A 53 -12.21 7.00 8.47
C ALA A 53 -11.28 7.49 7.34
N ASP A 54 -10.02 7.07 7.40
CA ASP A 54 -9.02 7.22 6.34
C ASP A 54 -8.10 5.98 6.32
N SER A 55 -7.07 5.99 5.47
CA SER A 55 -6.13 4.87 5.33
C SER A 55 -5.46 4.44 6.64
N SER A 56 -5.38 5.32 7.66
CA SER A 56 -4.81 4.99 8.96
C SER A 56 -5.63 3.97 9.77
N MET A 57 -6.90 3.75 9.42
CA MET A 57 -7.79 2.75 10.04
C MET A 57 -7.24 1.34 9.97
N TRP A 58 -6.43 1.04 8.93
CA TRP A 58 -5.71 -0.24 8.78
C TRP A 58 -4.50 -0.36 9.71
N GLY A 59 -4.54 0.41 10.81
CA GLY A 59 -3.63 0.35 11.94
C GLY A 59 -2.27 0.91 11.59
N ARG A 60 -2.15 2.19 11.27
CA ARG A 60 -0.81 2.80 11.19
C ARG A 60 -0.19 2.93 12.58
N ASP A 61 1.06 2.49 12.75
CA ASP A 61 1.86 2.85 13.91
C ASP A 61 2.36 4.30 13.81
N GLN A 62 3.03 4.77 14.85
CA GLN A 62 3.54 6.14 14.97
C GLN A 62 4.62 6.48 13.92
N ARG A 63 5.11 5.47 13.19
CA ARG A 63 6.12 5.55 12.15
C ARG A 63 5.51 5.40 10.75
N GLY A 64 4.20 5.20 10.67
CA GLY A 64 3.45 5.10 9.44
C GLY A 64 3.35 3.70 8.86
N ASN A 65 3.78 2.65 9.58
CA ASN A 65 3.66 1.26 9.13
C ASN A 65 2.25 0.74 9.40
N THR A 66 1.64 -0.01 8.47
CA THR A 66 0.40 -0.74 8.75
C THR A 66 0.65 -1.91 9.71
N LYS A 67 -0.29 -2.13 10.63
CA LYS A 67 -0.33 -3.27 11.56
C LYS A 67 -0.79 -4.55 10.87
N LEU A 68 -1.20 -4.47 9.61
CA LEU A 68 -1.41 -5.65 8.80
C LEU A 68 -0.05 -6.25 8.51
N ASP A 69 0.09 -7.53 8.85
CA ASP A 69 1.36 -8.23 8.71
C ASP A 69 1.70 -8.43 7.22
N ALA A 70 2.50 -7.51 6.67
CA ALA A 70 3.03 -7.61 5.31
C ALA A 70 3.93 -8.84 5.12
N SER A 71 4.40 -9.49 6.20
CA SER A 71 5.19 -10.73 6.09
C SER A 71 4.39 -11.92 5.57
N VAL A 72 3.07 -11.78 5.46
CA VAL A 72 2.17 -12.80 4.90
C VAL A 72 2.18 -12.82 3.35
N GLY A 73 3.07 -12.06 2.70
CA GLY A 73 3.30 -12.10 1.26
C GLY A 73 2.31 -11.26 0.44
N PHE A 74 1.80 -10.18 1.03
CA PHE A 74 0.97 -9.20 0.35
C PHE A 74 1.68 -7.85 0.23
N LYS A 75 1.52 -7.22 -0.94
CA LYS A 75 1.74 -5.78 -1.11
C LYS A 75 0.45 -5.06 -0.71
N LEU A 76 0.46 -4.46 0.46
CA LEU A 76 -0.68 -3.73 1.01
C LEU A 76 -0.78 -2.36 0.36
N ILE A 77 -1.98 -1.97 -0.06
CA ILE A 77 -2.25 -0.69 -0.73
C ILE A 77 -3.46 -0.06 -0.03
N ALA A 78 -3.22 0.90 0.84
CA ALA A 78 -4.28 1.67 1.49
C ALA A 78 -4.35 3.06 0.87
N PHE A 79 -5.54 3.59 0.64
CA PHE A 79 -5.72 4.95 0.14
C PHE A 79 -6.82 5.67 0.90
N ASP A 80 -6.72 7.00 0.92
CA ASP A 80 -7.79 7.83 1.45
C ASP A 80 -8.81 8.01 0.33
N CYS A 81 -10.02 7.49 0.50
CA CYS A 81 -11.10 7.69 -0.46
C CYS A 81 -11.31 9.19 -0.67
N ARG A 82 -11.68 9.59 -1.90
CA ARG A 82 -12.06 10.99 -2.17
C ARG A 82 -13.03 11.50 -1.09
N GLY A 83 -12.82 12.72 -0.62
CA GLY A 83 -13.54 13.29 0.52
C GLY A 83 -12.94 13.00 1.90
N HIS A 84 -11.94 12.13 2.02
CA HIS A 84 -11.37 11.70 3.30
C HIS A 84 -9.87 11.99 3.44
N GLY A 85 -9.39 11.97 4.68
CA GLY A 85 -7.97 12.07 5.03
C GLY A 85 -7.22 13.18 4.28
N LYS A 86 -6.10 12.82 3.65
CA LYS A 86 -5.23 13.69 2.85
C LYS A 86 -5.68 13.84 1.39
N SER A 87 -6.65 13.05 0.92
CA SER A 87 -7.23 13.20 -0.41
C SER A 87 -8.07 14.47 -0.54
N ASP A 88 -8.24 14.94 -1.78
CA ASP A 88 -9.07 16.10 -2.08
C ASP A 88 -10.55 15.83 -1.76
N LYS A 89 -11.28 16.93 -1.49
CA LYS A 89 -12.66 16.95 -1.01
C LYS A 89 -13.53 17.75 -2.00
N PRO A 90 -13.82 17.20 -3.19
CA PRO A 90 -14.57 17.92 -4.21
C PRO A 90 -15.96 18.29 -3.69
N HIS A 91 -16.45 19.49 -4.06
CA HIS A 91 -17.79 19.96 -3.66
C HIS A 91 -18.89 19.53 -4.64
N ASP A 92 -18.53 19.15 -5.86
CA ASP A 92 -19.49 18.63 -6.84
C ASP A 92 -19.91 17.20 -6.44
N GLN A 93 -21.21 17.00 -6.22
CA GLN A 93 -21.77 15.70 -5.87
C GLN A 93 -21.53 14.64 -6.96
N LYS A 94 -21.39 15.06 -8.23
CA LYS A 94 -21.09 14.14 -9.35
C LYS A 94 -19.71 13.50 -9.26
N GLN A 95 -18.82 14.07 -8.45
CA GLN A 95 -17.49 13.52 -8.19
C GLN A 95 -17.52 12.35 -7.20
N TYR A 96 -18.69 11.94 -6.69
CA TYR A 96 -18.84 10.80 -5.78
C TYR A 96 -19.68 9.69 -6.43
N GLY A 97 -19.82 8.55 -5.76
CA GLY A 97 -20.51 7.37 -6.31
C GLY A 97 -19.58 6.54 -7.17
N THR A 98 -19.86 6.39 -8.47
CA THR A 98 -19.07 5.55 -9.38
C THR A 98 -17.60 5.98 -9.47
N GLU A 99 -17.32 7.28 -9.32
CA GLU A 99 -15.94 7.79 -9.29
C GLU A 99 -15.12 7.22 -8.13
N MET A 100 -15.74 6.89 -6.99
CA MET A 100 -15.04 6.28 -5.85
C MET A 100 -14.58 4.85 -6.18
N ALA A 101 -15.39 4.09 -6.91
CA ALA A 101 -14.98 2.77 -7.41
C ALA A 101 -13.90 2.91 -8.50
N ALA A 102 -14.02 3.93 -9.36
CA ALA A 102 -13.03 4.21 -10.39
C ALA A 102 -11.68 4.65 -9.82
N ASP A 103 -11.64 5.30 -8.64
CA ASP A 103 -10.39 5.62 -7.95
C ASP A 103 -9.54 4.39 -7.68
N VAL A 104 -10.17 3.27 -7.31
CA VAL A 104 -9.46 2.01 -7.07
C VAL A 104 -8.79 1.53 -8.35
N VAL A 105 -9.52 1.54 -9.46
CA VAL A 105 -8.99 1.11 -10.77
C VAL A 105 -7.85 2.02 -11.21
N ARG A 106 -8.03 3.34 -11.12
CA ARG A 106 -7.00 4.31 -11.51
C ARG A 106 -5.77 4.26 -10.60
N LEU A 107 -5.94 3.92 -9.33
CA LEU A 107 -4.82 3.68 -8.40
C LEU A 107 -4.03 2.45 -8.84
N LEU A 108 -4.70 1.36 -9.22
CA LEU A 108 -4.03 0.17 -9.75
C LEU A 108 -3.29 0.48 -11.06
N ASP A 109 -3.90 1.23 -11.97
CA ASP A 109 -3.26 1.69 -13.21
C ASP A 109 -2.02 2.55 -12.92
N HIS A 110 -2.13 3.50 -11.98
CA HIS A 110 -1.02 4.38 -11.54
C HIS A 110 0.14 3.59 -10.93
N LEU A 111 -0.16 2.52 -10.19
CA LEU A 111 0.84 1.64 -9.58
C LEU A 111 1.33 0.53 -10.52
N HIS A 112 0.83 0.48 -11.76
CA HIS A 112 1.11 -0.56 -12.75
C HIS A 112 0.78 -1.97 -12.26
N ILE A 113 -0.41 -2.13 -11.66
CA ILE A 113 -0.90 -3.39 -11.09
C ILE A 113 -2.12 -3.86 -11.88
N ASP A 114 -2.02 -5.04 -12.51
CA ASP A 114 -3.09 -5.57 -13.34
C ASP A 114 -4.29 -6.09 -12.54
N LYS A 115 -4.03 -6.68 -11.36
CA LYS A 115 -5.04 -7.33 -10.51
C LYS A 115 -4.67 -7.20 -9.04
N ALA A 116 -5.68 -7.10 -8.19
CA ALA A 116 -5.53 -7.04 -6.75
C ALA A 116 -6.69 -7.74 -6.05
N HIS A 117 -6.43 -8.22 -4.83
CA HIS A 117 -7.47 -8.52 -3.87
C HIS A 117 -8.01 -7.22 -3.27
N LEU A 118 -9.27 -7.23 -2.85
CA LEU A 118 -9.94 -6.06 -2.27
C LEU A 118 -10.49 -6.41 -0.90
N VAL A 119 -10.20 -5.59 0.09
CA VAL A 119 -10.83 -5.64 1.42
C VAL A 119 -11.40 -4.26 1.72
N GLY A 120 -12.68 -4.21 2.05
CA GLY A 120 -13.38 -2.99 2.42
C GLY A 120 -14.02 -3.12 3.79
N TYR A 121 -13.93 -2.08 4.60
CA TYR A 121 -14.70 -1.96 5.84
C TYR A 121 -15.86 -1.00 5.62
N SER A 122 -17.06 -1.44 6.01
CA SER A 122 -18.37 -0.77 5.93
C SER A 122 -18.33 0.71 5.52
N SER A 123 -18.97 1.03 4.40
CA SER A 123 -19.18 2.40 3.88
C SER A 123 -20.64 2.83 4.02
#